data_AF-A0A8S3Z7I9-F1
#
_entry.id   AF-A0A8S3Z7I9-F1
#
_cell.length_a   1.000
_cell.length_b   1.000
_cell.length_c   1.000
_cell.angle_alpha   90.00
_cell.angle_beta   90.00
_cell.angle_gamma   90.00
#
_symmetry.space_group_name_H-M   'P 1'
#
loop_
_entity.id
_entity.type
_entity.pdbx_description
1 polymer ?
#
loop_
_entity_poly.entity_id
_entity_poly.type
_entity_poly.pdbx_seq_one_letter_code
_entity_poly.pdbx_strand_id
1 'polypeptide(L)'
;MSQLSMSQLSMSQLSMSQLSVSQLSMSQLSMSQLSMSQLSMSQLSVSQLSMSQLSMSQLSVSQLSVSQLPMSQLSMSQLPISELSMSQLPMSELPMSQLPISELSVSQLSMSELP
;
A
#
# COMPACT_ATOMS: atom_id res chain seq x y z
N MET A 1 15.72 0.24 -15.28
CA MET A 1 15.89 -0.59 -14.07
C MET A 1 16.16 0.34 -12.90
N SER A 2 15.12 0.78 -12.21
CA SER A 2 15.23 1.55 -10.97
C SER A 2 14.89 0.62 -9.81
N GLN A 3 15.92 0.17 -9.09
CA GLN A 3 15.78 -0.51 -7.81
C GLN A 3 16.07 0.52 -6.72
N LEU A 4 15.11 0.75 -5.83
CA LEU A 4 15.34 1.53 -4.62
C LEU A 4 15.24 0.62 -3.41
N SER A 5 16.26 0.67 -2.56
CA SER A 5 16.26 0.06 -1.24
C SER A 5 16.46 1.15 -0.21
N MET A 6 15.53 1.26 0.74
CA MET A 6 15.62 2.23 1.82
C MET A 6 15.30 1.57 3.16
N SER A 7 16.05 1.96 4.18
CA SER A 7 15.92 1.37 5.52
C SER A 7 14.75 2.00 6.27
N GLN A 8 14.66 3.32 6.27
CA GLN A 8 13.62 4.07 6.99
C GLN A 8 13.28 5.33 6.22
N LEU A 9 11.99 5.62 6.08
CA LEU A 9 11.51 6.91 5.59
C LEU A 9 10.32 7.34 6.45
N SER A 10 10.36 8.58 6.92
CA SER A 10 9.25 9.21 7.64
C SER A 10 8.91 10.52 6.96
N MET A 11 7.67 10.67 6.53
CA MET A 11 7.20 11.85 5.79
C MET A 11 5.81 12.23 6.28
N SER A 12 5.58 13.53 6.49
CA SER A 12 4.27 14.01 6.97
C SER A 12 3.23 13.97 5.86
N GLN A 13 3.58 14.47 4.67
CA GLN A 13 2.67 14.55 3.52
C GLN A 13 3.46 14.33 2.24
N LEU A 14 2.90 13.53 1.34
CA LEU A 14 3.40 13.38 -0.02
C LEU A 14 2.24 13.39 -0.99
N SER A 15 2.34 14.23 -2.03
CA SER A 15 1.38 14.28 -3.13
C SER A 15 2.10 14.12 -4.45
N MET A 16 1.75 13.08 -5.21
CA MET A 16 2.40 12.75 -6.48
C MET A 16 1.34 12.45 -7.55
N SER A 17 1.52 13.00 -8.75
CA SER A 17 0.58 12.73 -9.85
C SER A 17 0.81 11.34 -10.46
N GLN A 18 2.08 10.99 -10.73
CA GLN A 18 2.44 9.72 -11.34
C GLN A 18 3.78 9.24 -10.78
N LEU A 19 3.86 7.95 -10.44
CA LEU A 19 5.11 7.30 -10.08
C LEU A 19 5.16 5.91 -10.72
N SER A 20 6.31 5.59 -11.33
CA SER A 20 6.59 4.27 -11.90
C SER A 20 7.91 3.76 -11.37
N VAL A 21 7.88 2.63 -10.66
CA VAL A 21 9.07 2.04 -10.05
C VAL A 21 9.10 0.54 -10.36
N SER A 22 10.25 0.03 -10.79
CA SER A 22 10.39 -1.38 -11.11
C SER A 22 10.43 -2.23 -9.85
N GLN A 23 11.28 -1.87 -8.88
CA GLN A 23 11.38 -2.60 -7.62
C GLN A 23 11.64 -1.62 -6.47
N LEU A 24 10.83 -1.72 -5.42
CA LEU A 24 11.01 -0.97 -4.18
C LEU A 24 11.04 -1.95 -3.00
N SER A 25 12.12 -1.89 -2.24
CA SER A 25 12.25 -2.62 -0.97
C SER A 25 12.41 -1.62 0.17
N MET A 26 11.56 -1.74 1.19
CA MET A 26 11.53 -0.84 2.34
C MET A 26 11.40 -1.61 3.64
N SER A 27 12.29 -1.33 4.59
CA SER A 27 12.17 -1.95 5.93
C SER A 27 11.11 -1.24 6.76
N GLN A 28 11.11 0.10 6.82
CA GLN A 28 10.11 0.87 7.55
C GLN A 28 9.70 2.13 6.78
N LEU A 29 8.40 2.30 6.59
CA LEU A 29 7.80 3.51 6.03
C LEU A 29 6.72 4.01 6.98
N SER A 30 6.87 5.24 7.46
CA SER A 30 5.84 5.94 8.24
C SER A 30 5.38 7.16 7.45
N MET A 31 4.08 7.26 7.19
CA MET A 31 3.53 8.38 6.45
C MET A 31 2.16 8.78 6.97
N SER A 32 1.99 10.07 7.29
CA SER A 32 0.71 10.54 7.83
C SER A 32 -0.32 10.68 6.72
N GLN A 33 0.05 11.25 5.59
CA GLN A 33 -0.84 11.42 4.44
C GLN A 33 -0.11 11.16 3.12
N LEU A 34 -0.66 10.23 2.34
CA LEU A 34 -0.25 10.01 0.95
C LEU A 34 -1.45 10.22 0.03
N SER A 35 -1.29 11.12 -0.94
CA SER A 35 -2.23 11.27 -2.04
C SER A 35 -1.50 10.99 -3.34
N MET A 36 -1.97 10.02 -4.12
CA MET A 36 -1.38 9.79 -5.43
C MET A 36 -2.39 9.32 -6.47
N SER A 37 -2.33 9.95 -7.64
CA SER A 37 -3.29 9.70 -8.71
C SER A 37 -3.01 8.41 -9.45
N GLN A 38 -1.74 8.14 -9.79
CA GLN A 38 -1.34 6.92 -10.49
C GLN A 38 -0.01 6.37 -9.95
N LEU A 39 -0.04 5.13 -9.47
CA LEU A 39 1.16 4.38 -9.10
C LEU A 39 1.23 3.09 -9.90
N SER A 40 2.35 2.84 -10.56
CA SER A 40 2.63 1.58 -11.25
C SER A 40 3.91 0.95 -10.70
N MET A 41 3.78 -0.27 -10.18
CA MET A 41 4.87 -0.98 -9.50
C MET A 41 4.94 -2.43 -9.97
N SER A 42 6.12 -2.90 -10.35
CA SER A 42 6.28 -4.33 -10.67
C SER A 42 6.44 -5.15 -9.38
N GLN A 43 7.31 -4.70 -8.46
CA GLN A 43 7.49 -5.38 -7.17
C GLN A 43 7.61 -4.38 -6.01
N LEU A 44 6.82 -4.59 -4.97
CA LEU A 44 6.86 -3.86 -3.72
C LEU A 44 7.03 -4.85 -2.57
N SER A 45 8.12 -4.72 -1.81
CA SER A 45 8.32 -5.43 -0.55
C SER A 45 8.45 -4.43 0.59
N VAL A 46 7.54 -4.49 1.56
CA VAL A 46 7.61 -3.64 2.76
C VAL A 46 7.49 -4.47 4.03
N SER A 47 8.47 -4.34 4.92
CA SER A 47 8.42 -5.05 6.21
C SER A 47 7.43 -4.37 7.17
N GLN A 48 7.48 -3.05 7.30
CA GLN A 48 6.54 -2.28 8.14
C GLN A 48 6.10 -1.01 7.42
N LEU A 49 4.80 -0.88 7.18
CA LEU A 49 4.19 0.30 6.59
C LEU A 49 3.13 0.85 7.55
N SER A 50 3.40 1.99 8.19
CA SER A 50 2.43 2.69 9.03
C SER A 50 1.87 3.88 8.29
N MET A 51 0.55 3.90 8.10
CA MET A 51 -0.13 4.93 7.31
C MET A 51 -1.41 5.41 7.97
N SER A 52 -1.50 6.71 8.24
CA SER A 52 -2.73 7.27 8.83
C SER A 52 -3.80 7.47 7.75
N GLN A 53 -3.44 8.08 6.62
CA GLN A 53 -4.37 8.34 5.52
C GLN A 53 -3.72 8.05 4.16
N LEU A 54 -4.36 7.18 3.38
CA LEU A 54 -4.00 6.90 1.99
C LEU A 54 -5.18 7.23 1.09
N SER A 55 -4.96 8.10 0.11
CA SER A 55 -5.88 8.34 -1.00
C SER A 55 -5.20 7.97 -2.31
N MET A 56 -5.79 7.01 -3.03
CA MET A 56 -5.24 6.50 -4.28
C MET A 56 -6.31 6.35 -5.36
N SER A 57 -6.13 7.03 -6.49
CA SER A 57 -7.07 6.91 -7.60
C SER A 57 -6.82 5.63 -8.42
N GLN A 58 -5.57 5.37 -8.80
CA GLN A 58 -5.19 4.18 -9.57
C GLN A 58 -3.87 3.60 -9.06
N LEU A 59 -3.89 2.33 -8.67
CA LEU A 59 -2.71 1.56 -8.28
C LEU A 59 -2.62 0.27 -9.07
N SER A 60 -1.58 0.11 -9.88
CA SER A 60 -1.28 -1.16 -10.55
C SER A 60 -0.03 -1.78 -9.93
N VAL A 61 -0.19 -2.95 -9.30
CA VAL A 61 0.95 -3.71 -8.73
C VAL A 61 0.97 -5.14 -9.25
N SER A 62 2.10 -5.58 -9.81
CA SER A 62 2.23 -6.99 -10.19
C SER A 62 2.45 -7.87 -8.96
N GLN A 63 3.38 -7.53 -8.07
CA GLN A 63 3.62 -8.26 -6.83
C GLN A 63 3.74 -7.31 -5.64
N LEU A 64 2.87 -7.49 -4.65
CA LEU A 64 2.87 -6.75 -3.39
C LEU A 64 3.07 -7.72 -2.21
N SER A 65 4.14 -7.51 -1.45
CA SER A 65 4.42 -8.23 -0.20
C SER A 65 4.54 -7.25 0.96
N VAL A 66 3.66 -7.38 1.95
CA VAL A 66 3.68 -6.52 3.15
C VAL A 66 3.58 -7.35 4.42
N SER A 67 4.57 -7.24 5.30
CA SER A 67 4.55 -8.01 6.55
C SER A 67 3.65 -7.36 7.61
N GLN A 68 3.70 -6.04 7.78
CA GLN A 68 2.84 -5.31 8.74
C GLN A 68 2.32 -4.02 8.12
N LEU A 69 1.00 -3.83 8.13
CA LEU A 69 0.32 -2.66 7.58
C LEU A 69 -0.76 -2.10 8.53
N PRO A 70 -0.38 -1.44 9.65
CA PRO A 70 -1.36 -0.64 10.39
C PRO A 70 -1.84 0.56 9.56
N MET A 71 -3.14 0.59 9.28
CA MET A 71 -3.74 1.65 8.47
C MET A 71 -5.03 2.18 9.09
N SER A 72 -5.10 3.49 9.34
CA SER A 72 -6.32 4.09 9.91
C SER A 72 -7.39 4.33 8.84
N GLN A 73 -7.04 4.99 7.74
CA GLN A 73 -7.98 5.35 6.66
C GLN A 73 -7.40 5.06 5.29
N LEU A 74 -8.16 4.34 4.48
CA LEU A 74 -7.79 3.98 3.12
C LEU A 74 -8.94 4.27 2.14
N SER A 75 -8.72 5.20 1.21
CA SER A 75 -9.65 5.45 0.11
C SER A 75 -8.99 5.07 -1.22
N MET A 76 -9.56 4.07 -1.90
CA MET A 76 -9.01 3.58 -3.17
C MET A 76 -10.09 3.39 -4.24
N SER A 77 -9.85 3.96 -5.43
CA SER A 77 -10.82 3.88 -6.54
C SER A 77 -10.59 2.68 -7.45
N GLN A 78 -9.35 2.41 -7.88
CA GLN A 78 -9.01 1.28 -8.77
C GLN A 78 -7.67 0.65 -8.41
N LEU A 79 -7.66 -0.67 -8.24
CA LEU A 79 -6.48 -1.39 -7.77
C LEU A 79 -6.37 -2.81 -8.37
N PRO A 80 -5.87 -2.94 -9.61
CA PRO A 80 -5.45 -4.24 -10.13
C PRO A 80 -4.18 -4.73 -9.44
N ILE A 81 -4.27 -5.86 -8.74
CA ILE A 81 -3.11 -6.57 -8.20
C ILE A 81 -3.06 -7.99 -8.77
N SER A 82 -1.90 -8.39 -9.31
CA SER A 82 -1.72 -9.78 -9.75
C SER A 82 -1.48 -10.70 -8.56
N GLU A 83 -0.49 -10.40 -7.71
CA GLU A 83 -0.20 -11.18 -6.51
C GLU A 83 -0.11 -10.28 -5.26
N LEU A 84 -0.90 -10.62 -4.25
CA LEU A 84 -0.93 -9.94 -2.96
C LEU A 84 -0.61 -10.91 -1.81
N SER A 85 0.48 -10.65 -1.09
CA SER A 85 0.85 -11.38 0.12
C SER A 85 0.92 -10.42 1.31
N MET A 86 0.12 -10.68 2.35
CA MET A 86 0.05 -9.84 3.55
C MET A 86 0.09 -10.68 4.82
N SER A 87 0.91 -10.30 5.80
CA SER A 87 1.02 -11.07 7.05
C SER A 87 0.13 -10.51 8.17
N GLN A 88 0.13 -9.18 8.40
CA GLN A 88 -0.68 -8.55 9.45
C GLN A 88 -1.27 -7.20 8.99
N LEU A 89 -2.59 -7.06 9.10
CA LEU A 89 -3.30 -5.86 8.65
C LEU A 89 -4.42 -5.48 9.63
N PRO A 90 -4.13 -4.63 10.63
CA PRO A 90 -5.15 -3.93 11.39
C PRO A 90 -5.63 -2.69 10.61
N MET A 91 -6.93 -2.64 10.29
CA MET A 91 -7.55 -1.56 9.51
C MET A 91 -8.83 -1.05 10.14
N SER A 92 -9.04 0.28 10.11
CA SER A 92 -10.23 0.92 10.71
C SER A 92 -11.29 1.33 9.69
N GLU A 93 -10.93 1.93 8.56
CA GLU A 93 -11.92 2.41 7.57
C GLU A 93 -11.48 2.19 6.13
N LEU A 94 -12.43 1.72 5.29
CA LEU A 94 -12.14 1.31 3.93
C LEU A 94 -13.33 1.48 2.95
N PRO A 95 -13.50 2.66 2.33
CA PRO A 95 -14.27 2.80 1.10
C PRO A 95 -13.46 2.32 -0.12
N MET A 96 -13.83 1.19 -0.72
CA MET A 96 -13.25 0.68 -1.98
C MET A 96 -14.29 0.52 -3.08
N SER A 97 -13.94 0.93 -4.30
CA SER A 97 -14.86 0.87 -5.45
C SER A 97 -14.59 -0.33 -6.38
N GLN A 98 -13.33 -0.64 -6.73
CA GLN A 98 -12.99 -1.72 -7.67
C GLN A 98 -11.63 -2.37 -7.37
N LEU A 99 -11.61 -3.71 -7.23
CA LEU A 99 -10.42 -4.43 -6.77
C LEU A 99 -10.28 -5.84 -7.37
N PRO A 100 -9.81 -5.97 -8.62
CA PRO A 100 -9.46 -7.27 -9.17
C PRO A 100 -8.11 -7.74 -8.59
N ILE A 101 -8.15 -8.77 -7.73
CA ILE A 101 -6.96 -9.51 -7.27
C ILE A 101 -6.93 -10.87 -7.96
N SER A 102 -5.80 -11.24 -8.57
CA SER A 102 -5.66 -12.57 -9.18
C SER A 102 -5.26 -13.63 -8.15
N GLU A 103 -4.31 -13.30 -7.27
CA GLU A 103 -3.90 -14.17 -6.16
C GLU A 103 -3.79 -13.39 -4.84
N LEU A 104 -4.42 -13.91 -3.78
CA LEU A 104 -4.47 -13.30 -2.45
C LEU A 104 -4.04 -14.31 -1.38
N SER A 105 -3.02 -13.97 -0.61
CA SER A 105 -2.60 -14.70 0.59
C SER A 105 -2.56 -13.73 1.78
N VAL A 106 -3.41 -13.97 2.78
CA VAL A 106 -3.41 -13.17 4.01
C VAL A 106 -3.37 -14.03 5.25
N SER A 107 -2.38 -13.78 6.12
CA SER A 107 -2.18 -14.57 7.35
C SER A 107 -3.01 -14.06 8.53
N GLN A 108 -3.12 -12.74 8.71
CA GLN A 108 -3.88 -12.12 9.80
C GLN A 108 -4.54 -10.81 9.35
N LEU A 109 -5.87 -10.77 9.43
CA LEU A 109 -6.72 -9.61 9.14
C LEU A 109 -7.48 -9.22 10.41
N SER A 110 -7.38 -7.95 10.82
CA SER A 110 -8.17 -7.39 11.91
C SER A 110 -8.85 -6.12 11.43
N MET A 111 -10.17 -6.17 11.21
CA MET A 111 -10.95 -4.99 10.84
C MET A 111 -11.70 -4.49 12.08
N SER A 112 -11.53 -3.21 12.40
CA SER A 112 -12.27 -2.55 13.45
C SER A 112 -13.26 -1.59 12.80
N GLU A 113 -14.48 -2.07 12.52
CA GLU A 113 -15.59 -1.18 12.17
C GLU A 113 -15.88 -0.29 13.38
N LEU A 114 -15.53 0.99 13.27
CA LEU A 114 -16.15 2.01 14.11
C LEU A 114 -17.40 2.51 13.36
N PRO A 115 -18.52 2.70 14.08
CA PRO A 115 -19.86 2.90 13.50
C PRO A 115 -19.99 4.15 12.63
#